data_AF-A0A7K6SG96-F1
#
_entry.id   AF-A0A7K6SG96-F1
#
_cell.length_a   1.000
_cell.length_b   1.000
_cell.length_c   1.000
_cell.angle_alpha   90.00
_cell.angle_beta   90.00
_cell.angle_gamma   90.00
#
_symmetry.space_group_name_H-M   'P 1'
#
loop_
_entity.id
_entity.type
_entity.pdbx_description
1 polymer ?
#
loop_
_entity_poly.entity_id
_entity_poly.type
_entity_poly.pdbx_seq_one_letter_code
_entity_poly.pdbx_strand_id
1 'polypeptide(L)'
;VTNKIFPVWTYSYLALLFPVFLVTDYVRYKPVLLLQGISFIITWLLLLFAHGVVAMQLVEFFYGMVTATEVAYYAYIYSVVSTDHYQRVTSYCRSITLVAATIAAVLGQLLVSLADVSYFHLNAITLASVSLAFVCSLFLPMPQKSMFFHRREVSETPPAPDKVRAAAGTDRPSGCQEDKGSDSADRGLTPEPQAENPKPHHHVLRVLVQLSKDLRDCYSSRKLLYWSLWWALATAGFNQVLNYIQVLWDFKAPSHSSAVYNGAVEAIAT
;
A
#
# COMPACT_ATOMS: atom_id res chain seq x y z
N VAL A 1 13.39 -28.09 10.63
CA VAL A 1 12.33 -27.18 11.15
C VAL A 1 12.10 -26.03 10.17
N THR A 2 13.16 -25.38 9.71
CA THR A 2 13.17 -24.31 8.68
C THR A 2 12.33 -24.61 7.43
N ASN A 3 12.48 -25.79 6.80
CA ASN A 3 11.72 -26.19 5.61
C ASN A 3 10.20 -26.34 5.83
N LYS A 4 9.72 -26.29 7.09
CA LYS A 4 8.28 -26.33 7.41
C LYS A 4 7.71 -24.96 7.75
N ILE A 5 8.57 -23.99 8.09
CA ILE A 5 8.18 -22.68 8.61
C ILE A 5 8.27 -21.63 7.50
N PHE A 6 9.46 -21.41 6.93
CA PHE A 6 9.68 -20.36 5.93
C PHE A 6 8.80 -20.43 4.67
N PRO A 7 8.45 -21.62 4.13
CA PRO A 7 7.54 -21.66 2.99
C PRO A 7 6.15 -21.07 3.28
N VAL A 8 5.70 -21.10 4.54
CA VAL A 8 4.39 -20.54 4.92
C VAL A 8 4.32 -19.06 4.61
N TRP A 9 5.38 -18.30 4.88
CA TRP A 9 5.44 -16.88 4.53
C TRP A 9 5.33 -16.66 3.02
N THR A 10 6.13 -17.37 2.22
CA THR A 10 6.12 -17.20 0.76
C THR A 10 4.76 -17.55 0.14
N TYR A 11 4.16 -18.67 0.55
CA TYR A 11 2.86 -19.09 0.00
C TYR A 11 1.71 -18.22 0.49
N SER A 12 1.71 -17.84 1.77
CA SER A 12 0.70 -16.93 2.33
C SER A 12 0.79 -15.55 1.69
N TYR A 13 1.98 -14.98 1.55
CA TYR A 13 2.21 -13.72 0.86
C TYR A 13 1.63 -13.75 -0.57
N LEU A 14 1.98 -14.76 -1.36
CA LEU A 14 1.45 -14.91 -2.72
C LEU A 14 -0.08 -15.01 -2.75
N ALA A 15 -0.67 -15.81 -1.86
CA ALA A 15 -2.11 -15.98 -1.78
C ALA A 15 -2.83 -14.72 -1.30
N LEU A 16 -2.23 -13.97 -0.38
CA LEU A 16 -2.79 -12.77 0.24
C LEU A 16 -2.66 -11.52 -0.64
N LEU A 17 -1.72 -11.48 -1.58
CA LEU A 17 -1.58 -10.36 -2.52
C LEU A 17 -2.91 -10.05 -3.25
N PHE A 18 -3.60 -11.06 -3.76
CA PHE A 18 -4.87 -10.89 -4.47
C PHE A 18 -5.99 -10.27 -3.60
N PRO A 19 -6.38 -10.86 -2.46
CA PRO A 19 -7.43 -10.30 -1.62
C PRO A 19 -7.01 -8.94 -1.02
N VAL A 20 -5.76 -8.77 -0.60
CA VAL A 20 -5.30 -7.49 -0.04
C VAL A 20 -5.33 -6.38 -1.09
N PHE A 21 -4.95 -6.67 -2.33
CA PHE A 21 -5.03 -5.70 -3.42
C PHE A 21 -6.49 -5.30 -3.71
N LEU A 22 -7.41 -6.28 -3.76
CA LEU A 22 -8.84 -6.00 -3.95
C LEU A 22 -9.44 -5.18 -2.79
N VAL A 23 -9.06 -5.52 -1.55
CA VAL A 23 -9.47 -4.76 -0.35
C VAL A 23 -8.94 -3.34 -0.45
N THR A 24 -7.67 -3.14 -0.82
CA THR A 24 -7.07 -1.81 -0.96
C THR A 24 -7.83 -0.93 -1.96
N ASP A 25 -8.27 -1.51 -3.07
CA ASP A 25 -9.07 -0.81 -4.07
C ASP A 25 -10.48 -0.49 -3.57
N TYR A 26 -11.12 -1.41 -2.83
CA TYR A 26 -12.49 -1.26 -2.35
C TYR A 26 -12.65 -0.34 -1.14
N VAL A 27 -11.83 -0.52 -0.08
CA VAL A 27 -11.99 0.17 1.20
C VAL A 27 -11.02 1.32 1.43
N ARG A 28 -10.25 1.70 0.40
CA ARG A 28 -9.16 2.69 0.46
C ARG A 28 -8.03 2.24 1.42
N TYR A 29 -7.00 3.07 1.55
CA TYR A 29 -5.76 2.70 2.23
C TYR A 29 -5.86 2.52 3.77
N LYS A 30 -6.85 3.11 4.45
CA LYS A 30 -6.89 3.13 5.94
C LYS A 30 -7.11 1.74 6.56
N PRO A 31 -8.07 0.91 6.10
CA PRO A 31 -8.24 -0.44 6.63
C PRO A 31 -7.06 -1.38 6.34
N VAL A 32 -6.36 -1.17 5.22
CA VAL A 32 -5.15 -1.93 4.87
C VAL A 32 -4.03 -1.64 5.87
N LEU A 33 -3.85 -0.37 6.23
CA LEU A 33 -2.91 0.07 7.25
C LEU A 33 -3.26 -0.47 8.65
N LEU A 34 -4.55 -0.53 8.98
CA LEU A 34 -5.02 -1.15 10.23
C LEU A 34 -4.73 -2.65 10.26
N LEU A 35 -5.05 -3.35 9.16
CA LEU A 35 -4.80 -4.78 9.01
C LEU A 35 -3.31 -5.09 9.15
N GLN A 36 -2.45 -4.28 8.53
CA GLN A 36 -1.00 -4.39 8.64
C GLN A 36 -0.53 -4.26 10.09
N GLY A 37 -0.97 -3.21 10.80
CA GLY A 37 -0.57 -2.98 12.18
C GLY A 37 -1.03 -4.05 13.15
N ILE A 38 -2.27 -4.55 13.00
CA ILE A 38 -2.79 -5.66 13.80
C ILE A 38 -1.97 -6.94 13.55
N SER A 39 -1.66 -7.22 12.28
CA SER A 39 -0.85 -8.39 11.91
C SER A 39 0.55 -8.32 12.51
N PHE A 40 1.19 -7.15 12.46
CA PHE A 40 2.47 -6.91 13.13
C PHE A 40 2.38 -7.15 14.66
N ILE A 41 1.36 -6.63 15.34
CA ILE A 41 1.19 -6.86 16.79
C ILE A 41 1.05 -8.36 17.09
N ILE A 42 0.24 -9.09 16.31
CA ILE A 42 0.04 -10.53 16.48
C ILE A 42 1.36 -11.29 16.28
N THR A 43 2.11 -10.99 15.21
CA THR A 43 3.39 -11.66 14.93
C THR A 43 4.37 -11.53 16.10
N TRP A 44 4.50 -10.35 16.71
CA TRP A 44 5.45 -10.13 17.81
C TRP A 44 4.95 -10.69 19.15
N LEU A 45 3.63 -10.69 19.40
CA LEU A 45 3.05 -11.41 20.54
C LEU A 45 3.30 -12.92 20.43
N LEU A 46 3.13 -13.50 19.24
CA LEU A 46 3.42 -14.91 19.00
C LEU A 46 4.92 -15.21 19.19
N LEU A 47 5.82 -14.34 18.73
CA LEU A 47 7.27 -14.49 18.96
C LEU A 47 7.66 -14.46 20.45
N LEU A 48 6.97 -13.67 21.27
CA LEU A 48 7.26 -13.56 22.71
C LEU A 48 6.71 -14.71 23.54
N PHE A 49 5.50 -15.19 23.22
CA PHE A 49 4.76 -16.09 24.12
C PHE A 49 4.53 -17.48 23.56
N ALA A 50 4.57 -17.66 22.24
CA ALA A 50 4.24 -18.92 21.61
C ALA A 50 5.49 -19.73 21.25
N HIS A 51 5.39 -21.05 21.45
CA HIS A 51 6.48 -21.99 21.22
C HIS A 51 6.02 -23.11 20.30
N GLY A 52 6.94 -23.61 19.47
CA GLY A 52 6.70 -24.75 18.59
C GLY A 52 6.45 -24.39 17.13
N VAL A 53 6.41 -25.42 16.29
CA VAL A 53 6.42 -25.26 14.82
C VAL A 53 5.14 -24.58 14.32
N VAL A 54 3.97 -24.96 14.86
CA VAL A 54 2.68 -24.38 14.44
C VAL A 54 2.61 -22.89 14.79
N ALA A 55 3.11 -22.49 15.96
CA ALA A 55 3.19 -21.09 16.34
C ALA A 55 4.06 -20.29 15.36
N MET A 56 5.23 -20.83 15.01
CA MET A 56 6.11 -20.19 14.03
C MET A 56 5.49 -20.15 12.62
N GLN A 57 4.71 -21.15 12.21
CA GLN A 57 3.94 -21.08 10.95
C GLN A 57 2.89 -19.96 10.99
N LEU A 58 2.24 -19.73 12.13
CA LEU A 58 1.30 -18.62 12.29
C LEU A 58 2.03 -17.27 12.26
N VAL A 59 3.20 -17.15 12.90
CA VAL A 59 4.08 -15.97 12.79
C VAL A 59 4.37 -15.65 11.32
N GLU A 60 4.81 -16.64 10.55
CA GLU A 60 5.11 -16.49 9.12
C GLU A 60 3.87 -16.11 8.29
N PHE A 61 2.69 -16.64 8.63
CA PHE A 61 1.44 -16.28 7.97
C PHE A 61 1.06 -14.82 8.20
N PHE A 62 1.06 -14.35 9.45
CA PHE A 62 0.75 -12.96 9.77
C PHE A 62 1.82 -12.01 9.22
N TYR A 63 3.09 -12.43 9.22
CA TYR A 63 4.16 -11.68 8.57
C TYR A 63 3.99 -11.63 7.05
N GLY A 64 3.49 -12.69 6.42
CA GLY A 64 3.12 -12.71 5.00
C GLY A 64 1.98 -11.74 4.67
N MET A 65 1.01 -11.61 5.59
CA MET A 65 -0.05 -10.60 5.50
C MET A 65 0.51 -9.18 5.53
N VAL A 66 1.44 -8.90 6.46
CA VAL A 66 2.15 -7.62 6.52
C VAL A 66 2.82 -7.30 5.19
N THR A 67 3.62 -8.23 4.65
CA THR A 67 4.33 -8.03 3.37
C THR A 67 3.35 -7.78 2.22
N ALA A 68 2.21 -8.49 2.19
CA ALA A 68 1.15 -8.24 1.19
C ALA A 68 0.55 -6.84 1.29
N THR A 69 0.24 -6.40 2.51
CA THR A 69 -0.33 -5.05 2.76
C THR A 69 0.64 -3.93 2.45
N GLU A 70 1.94 -4.12 2.67
CA GLU A 70 2.97 -3.14 2.36
C GLU A 70 3.08 -2.87 0.85
N VAL A 71 3.07 -3.91 0.03
CA VAL A 71 3.10 -3.77 -1.44
C VAL A 71 1.86 -3.01 -1.93
N ALA A 72 0.68 -3.36 -1.39
CA ALA A 72 -0.55 -2.67 -1.74
C ALA A 72 -0.55 -1.19 -1.29
N TYR A 73 0.04 -0.91 -0.13
CA TYR A 73 0.21 0.45 0.38
C TYR A 73 1.12 1.30 -0.50
N TYR A 74 2.27 0.77 -0.96
CA TYR A 74 3.14 1.48 -1.90
C TYR A 74 2.45 1.74 -3.24
N ALA A 75 1.71 0.75 -3.78
CA ALA A 75 0.93 0.94 -5.00
C ALA A 75 -0.11 2.07 -4.84
N TYR A 76 -0.77 2.14 -3.69
CA TYR A 76 -1.69 3.21 -3.36
C TYR A 76 -0.99 4.58 -3.30
N ILE A 77 0.13 4.72 -2.59
CA ILE A 77 0.86 6.00 -2.53
C ILE A 77 1.18 6.50 -3.94
N TYR A 78 1.73 5.63 -4.79
CA TYR A 78 2.10 6.03 -6.14
C TYR A 78 0.91 6.37 -7.02
N SER A 79 -0.27 5.81 -6.76
CA SER A 79 -1.48 6.17 -7.52
C SER A 79 -2.04 7.56 -7.19
N VAL A 80 -1.79 8.07 -5.97
CA VAL A 80 -2.36 9.35 -5.49
C VAL A 80 -1.41 10.54 -5.74
N VAL A 81 -0.10 10.28 -5.79
CA VAL A 81 0.91 11.30 -6.04
C VAL A 81 0.88 11.72 -7.51
N SER A 82 1.27 12.96 -7.85
CA SER A 82 1.43 13.35 -9.26
C SER A 82 2.76 12.85 -9.82
N THR A 83 2.82 12.57 -11.12
CA THR A 83 4.03 12.07 -11.78
C THR A 83 5.26 12.95 -11.56
N ASP A 84 5.07 14.26 -11.42
CA ASP A 84 6.15 15.24 -11.17
C ASP A 84 6.86 15.02 -9.83
N HIS A 85 6.16 14.44 -8.85
CA HIS A 85 6.67 14.20 -7.51
C HIS A 85 7.06 12.73 -7.27
N TYR A 86 6.88 11.83 -8.24
CA TYR A 86 7.14 10.39 -8.08
C TYR A 86 8.56 10.10 -7.58
N GLN A 87 9.56 10.74 -8.17
CA GLN A 87 10.96 10.52 -7.79
C GLN A 87 11.23 10.99 -6.35
N ARG A 88 10.67 12.13 -5.94
CA ARG A 88 10.84 12.67 -4.58
C ARG A 88 10.17 11.78 -3.54
N VAL A 89 8.91 11.39 -3.78
CA VAL A 89 8.17 10.50 -2.86
C VAL A 89 8.84 9.14 -2.77
N THR A 90 9.27 8.57 -3.90
CA THR A 90 10.03 7.31 -3.93
C THR A 90 11.33 7.42 -3.14
N SER A 91 12.07 8.51 -3.34
CA SER A 91 13.32 8.77 -2.62
C SER A 91 13.08 8.83 -1.11
N TYR A 92 12.07 9.57 -0.64
CA TYR A 92 11.74 9.63 0.78
C TYR A 92 11.33 8.27 1.34
N CYS A 93 10.45 7.53 0.66
CA CYS A 93 10.03 6.21 1.09
C CYS A 93 11.21 5.24 1.24
N ARG A 94 12.09 5.21 0.23
CA ARG A 94 13.26 4.32 0.23
C ARG A 94 14.30 4.74 1.26
N SER A 95 14.58 6.04 1.35
CA SER A 95 15.59 6.57 2.28
C SER A 95 15.17 6.34 3.74
N ILE A 96 13.90 6.60 4.09
CA ILE A 96 13.40 6.36 5.45
C ILE A 96 13.51 4.88 5.83
N THR A 97 13.18 3.98 4.91
CA THR A 97 13.26 2.53 5.14
C THR A 97 14.70 2.07 5.38
N LEU A 98 15.65 2.54 4.56
CA LEU A 98 17.06 2.23 4.72
C LEU A 98 17.61 2.78 6.05
N VAL A 99 17.35 4.06 6.34
CA VAL A 99 17.79 4.69 7.60
C VAL A 99 17.21 3.97 8.81
N ALA A 100 15.92 3.62 8.78
CA ALA A 100 15.27 2.88 9.85
C ALA A 100 15.89 1.47 10.02
N ALA A 101 16.19 0.78 8.93
CA ALA A 101 16.85 -0.52 8.96
C ALA A 101 18.27 -0.42 9.56
N THR A 102 19.08 0.56 9.13
CA THR A 102 20.42 0.79 9.69
C THR A 102 20.34 1.11 11.19
N ILE A 103 19.44 2.00 11.60
CA ILE A 103 19.25 2.35 13.02
C ILE A 103 18.82 1.11 13.82
N ALA A 104 17.87 0.33 13.32
CA ALA A 104 17.40 -0.88 13.99
C ALA A 104 18.51 -1.94 14.11
N ALA A 105 19.31 -2.14 13.07
CA ALA A 105 20.42 -3.09 13.06
C ALA A 105 21.54 -2.68 14.04
N VAL A 106 21.93 -1.40 14.02
CA VAL A 106 22.93 -0.85 14.96
C VAL A 106 22.42 -0.91 16.39
N LEU A 107 21.18 -0.48 16.65
CA LEU A 107 20.59 -0.48 17.98
C LEU A 107 20.42 -1.91 18.51
N GLY A 108 19.91 -2.82 17.68
CA GLY A 108 19.76 -4.24 18.02
C GLY A 108 21.11 -4.86 18.37
N GLN A 109 22.14 -4.61 17.56
CA GLN A 109 23.49 -5.11 17.84
C GLN A 109 24.04 -4.52 19.16
N LEU A 110 23.89 -3.20 19.37
CA LEU A 110 24.38 -2.52 20.58
C LEU A 110 23.73 -3.10 21.85
N LEU A 111 22.41 -3.31 21.83
CA LEU A 111 21.67 -3.86 22.97
C LEU A 111 22.10 -5.29 23.30
N VAL A 112 22.34 -6.12 22.29
CA VAL A 112 22.80 -7.49 22.50
C VAL A 112 24.27 -7.52 22.95
N SER A 113 25.15 -6.70 22.35
CA SER A 113 26.59 -6.80 22.62
C SER A 113 27.08 -6.03 23.85
N LEU A 114 26.49 -4.87 24.17
CA LEU A 114 26.94 -4.04 25.31
C LEU A 114 26.08 -4.18 26.55
N ALA A 115 24.77 -4.41 26.38
CA ALA A 115 23.82 -4.43 27.49
C ALA A 115 23.35 -5.84 27.85
N ASP A 116 23.88 -6.88 27.18
CA ASP A 116 23.53 -8.31 27.36
C ASP A 116 22.01 -8.55 27.39
N VAL A 117 21.28 -7.75 26.58
CA VAL A 117 19.83 -7.77 26.55
C VAL A 117 19.37 -9.04 25.84
N SER A 118 18.69 -9.92 26.57
CA SER A 118 18.11 -11.14 26.00
C SER A 118 17.20 -10.86 24.80
N TYR A 119 17.10 -11.81 23.87
CA TYR A 119 16.18 -11.73 22.71
C TYR A 119 14.71 -11.48 23.09
N PHE A 120 14.28 -11.90 24.27
CA PHE A 120 12.93 -11.62 24.77
C PHE A 120 12.69 -10.12 24.92
N HIS A 121 13.60 -9.40 25.57
CA HIS A 121 13.50 -7.96 25.76
C HIS A 121 13.63 -7.19 24.44
N LEU A 122 14.44 -7.70 23.50
CA LEU A 122 14.53 -7.14 22.15
C LEU A 122 13.17 -7.20 21.43
N ASN A 123 12.52 -8.37 21.44
CA ASN A 123 11.19 -8.54 20.86
C ASN A 123 10.13 -7.70 21.59
N ALA A 124 10.23 -7.52 22.90
CA ALA A 124 9.32 -6.67 23.68
C ALA A 124 9.47 -5.18 23.31
N ILE A 125 10.70 -4.69 23.10
CA ILE A 125 10.96 -3.32 22.62
C ILE A 125 10.36 -3.14 21.22
N THR A 126 10.54 -4.11 20.32
CA THR A 126 9.95 -4.02 18.98
C THR A 126 8.43 -4.04 19.03
N LEU A 127 7.82 -4.87 19.88
CA LEU A 127 6.37 -4.90 20.08
C LEU A 127 5.85 -3.54 20.58
N ALA A 128 6.54 -2.91 21.54
CA ALA A 128 6.16 -1.59 22.04
C ALA A 128 6.25 -0.53 20.93
N SER A 129 7.33 -0.54 20.14
CA SER A 129 7.52 0.37 19.00
C SER A 129 6.43 0.22 17.94
N VAL A 130 6.13 -1.02 17.53
CA VAL A 130 5.05 -1.35 16.58
C VAL A 130 3.69 -0.93 17.12
N SER A 131 3.41 -1.17 18.40
CA SER A 131 2.14 -0.79 19.03
C SER A 131 1.96 0.72 19.07
N LEU A 132 3.03 1.46 19.38
CA LEU A 132 3.01 2.93 19.33
C LEU A 132 2.79 3.43 17.90
N ALA A 133 3.49 2.86 16.92
CA ALA A 133 3.30 3.20 15.52
C ALA A 133 1.86 2.94 15.05
N PHE A 134 1.27 1.81 15.47
CA PHE A 134 -0.14 1.49 15.20
C PHE A 134 -1.09 2.51 15.82
N VAL A 135 -0.89 2.91 17.08
CA VAL A 135 -1.70 3.94 17.73
C VAL A 135 -1.59 5.28 17.00
N CYS A 136 -0.38 5.72 16.66
CA CYS A 136 -0.16 6.91 15.85
C CYS A 136 -0.88 6.83 14.50
N SER A 137 -0.91 5.64 13.90
CA SER A 137 -1.56 5.36 12.62
C SER A 137 -3.07 5.64 12.64
N LEU A 138 -3.73 5.45 13.79
CA LEU A 138 -5.17 5.68 13.96
C LEU A 138 -5.54 7.17 13.78
N PHE A 139 -4.64 8.04 14.23
CA PHE A 139 -4.80 9.50 14.19
C PHE A 139 -4.49 10.11 12.82
N LEU A 140 -3.99 9.34 11.84
CA LEU A 140 -3.80 9.87 10.49
C LEU A 140 -5.15 10.20 9.81
N PRO A 141 -5.25 11.38 9.16
CA PRO A 141 -6.45 11.78 8.43
C PRO A 141 -6.65 10.87 7.22
N MET A 142 -7.91 10.57 6.90
CA MET A 142 -8.27 9.69 5.78
C MET A 142 -8.28 10.50 4.46
N PRO A 143 -7.39 10.21 3.46
CA PRO A 143 -7.45 10.78 2.14
C PRO A 143 -8.82 10.64 1.50
N GLN A 144 -9.29 11.75 0.98
CA GLN A 144 -10.61 11.88 0.37
C GLN A 144 -10.64 11.41 -1.09
N LYS A 145 -9.49 11.13 -1.72
CA LYS A 145 -9.41 10.75 -3.14
C LYS A 145 -9.31 9.23 -3.31
N SER A 146 -10.25 8.67 -4.07
CA SER A 146 -10.31 7.24 -4.44
C SER A 146 -9.46 6.98 -5.71
N MET A 147 -8.76 5.85 -5.76
CA MET A 147 -7.72 5.51 -6.75
C MET A 147 -8.12 5.66 -8.23
N PHE A 148 -9.38 5.38 -8.57
CA PHE A 148 -9.83 5.31 -9.97
C PHE A 148 -10.98 6.27 -10.36
N PHE A 149 -11.67 6.88 -9.40
CA PHE A 149 -12.99 7.47 -9.68
C PHE A 149 -13.01 8.94 -10.11
N HIS A 150 -11.86 9.63 -10.16
CA HIS A 150 -11.83 11.06 -10.54
C HIS A 150 -11.15 11.36 -11.88
N ARG A 151 -10.70 10.35 -12.64
CA ARG A 151 -10.13 10.60 -13.98
C ARG A 151 -11.20 10.77 -15.07
N ARG A 152 -12.46 10.38 -14.81
CA ARG A 152 -13.53 10.49 -15.83
C ARG A 152 -14.22 11.85 -15.90
N GLU A 153 -14.25 12.65 -14.84
CA GLU A 153 -14.93 13.94 -14.89
C GLU A 153 -14.11 15.07 -15.55
N VAL A 154 -12.77 14.95 -15.57
CA VAL A 154 -11.90 15.99 -16.16
C VAL A 154 -11.68 15.79 -17.67
N SER A 155 -12.08 14.66 -18.24
CA SER A 155 -11.85 14.36 -19.68
C SER A 155 -13.09 14.48 -20.58
N GLU A 156 -14.25 14.88 -20.06
CA GLU A 156 -15.47 15.12 -20.87
C GLU A 156 -15.91 16.60 -20.85
N THR A 157 -14.98 17.52 -21.09
CA THR A 157 -15.34 18.85 -21.60
C THR A 157 -14.50 19.14 -22.83
N PRO A 158 -15.00 18.87 -24.04
CA PRO A 158 -14.39 19.40 -25.26
C PRO A 158 -14.52 20.93 -25.20
N PRO A 159 -13.45 21.70 -25.46
CA PRO A 159 -13.60 23.14 -25.69
C PRO A 159 -14.41 23.31 -26.98
N ALA A 160 -15.58 23.91 -26.86
CA ALA A 160 -16.40 24.30 -28.00
C ALA A 160 -15.60 25.24 -28.91
N PRO A 161 -15.69 25.10 -30.25
CA PRO A 161 -14.95 25.95 -31.17
C PRO A 161 -15.67 27.29 -31.33
N ASP A 162 -15.13 28.36 -30.76
CA ASP A 162 -15.55 29.72 -31.09
C ASP A 162 -15.05 30.08 -32.49
N LYS A 163 -15.99 30.12 -33.45
CA LYS A 163 -15.79 30.77 -34.74
C LYS A 163 -16.56 32.08 -34.80
N VAL A 164 -15.77 33.16 -34.81
CA VAL A 164 -15.85 34.32 -35.73
C VAL A 164 -17.03 35.29 -35.55
N ARG A 165 -16.76 36.57 -35.23
CA ARG A 165 -16.60 37.66 -36.22
C ARG A 165 -16.38 39.03 -35.55
N ALA A 166 -15.48 39.81 -36.13
CA ALA A 166 -15.28 41.23 -35.85
C ALA A 166 -16.40 42.11 -36.44
N ALA A 167 -16.81 43.16 -35.74
CA ALA A 167 -17.25 44.44 -36.30
C ALA A 167 -17.35 45.51 -35.20
N ALA A 168 -16.97 46.73 -35.58
CA ALA A 168 -16.83 47.93 -34.77
C ALA A 168 -18.15 48.68 -34.53
N GLY A 169 -18.11 49.65 -33.59
CA GLY A 169 -18.85 50.92 -33.72
C GLY A 169 -20.04 51.15 -32.79
N THR A 170 -19.80 51.93 -31.72
CA THR A 170 -20.44 53.22 -31.39
C THR A 170 -21.97 53.36 -31.18
N ASP A 171 -22.27 54.05 -30.07
CA ASP A 171 -23.42 54.90 -29.74
C ASP A 171 -24.68 54.38 -29.03
N ARG A 172 -25.07 55.23 -28.06
CA ARG A 172 -26.12 55.18 -27.03
C ARG A 172 -27.37 55.96 -27.52
N PRO A 173 -28.37 56.23 -26.66
CA PRO A 173 -29.55 55.44 -26.23
C PRO A 173 -30.88 55.96 -26.82
N SER A 174 -32.00 55.24 -26.67
CA SER A 174 -33.32 55.82 -26.37
C SER A 174 -34.40 54.75 -26.20
N GLY A 175 -35.38 54.99 -25.32
CA GLY A 175 -36.75 54.48 -25.49
C GLY A 175 -37.30 53.59 -24.37
N CYS A 176 -38.05 54.20 -23.46
CA CYS A 176 -38.90 53.56 -22.46
C CYS A 176 -40.01 52.70 -23.10
N GLN A 177 -40.34 51.56 -22.49
CA GLN A 177 -41.73 51.18 -22.19
C GLN A 177 -41.79 49.92 -21.30
N GLU A 178 -42.42 50.07 -20.13
CA GLU A 178 -43.01 48.99 -19.35
C GLU A 178 -44.25 48.46 -20.09
N ASP A 179 -44.46 47.15 -20.13
CA ASP A 179 -45.79 46.61 -19.85
C ASP A 179 -45.77 45.15 -19.37
N LYS A 180 -46.71 44.85 -18.48
CA LYS A 180 -46.91 43.61 -17.72
C LYS A 180 -47.50 42.49 -18.59
N GLY A 181 -47.24 41.24 -18.22
CA GLY A 181 -48.03 40.11 -18.72
C GLY A 181 -47.45 38.76 -18.36
N SER A 182 -47.79 38.29 -17.16
CA SER A 182 -47.53 36.95 -16.61
C SER A 182 -48.22 35.84 -17.40
N ASP A 183 -47.50 34.78 -17.75
CA ASP A 183 -48.09 33.52 -18.23
C ASP A 183 -47.32 32.29 -17.72
N SER A 184 -48.12 31.36 -17.18
CA SER A 184 -47.91 29.90 -17.04
C SER A 184 -46.73 29.37 -16.19
N ALA A 185 -47.02 29.03 -14.93
CA ALA A 185 -46.25 28.08 -14.15
C ALA A 185 -46.59 26.63 -14.57
N ASP A 186 -45.62 26.01 -15.22
CA ASP A 186 -45.49 24.58 -15.53
C ASP A 186 -45.00 23.80 -14.30
N ARG A 187 -45.25 22.47 -14.30
CA ARG A 187 -44.68 21.39 -13.46
C ARG A 187 -45.08 21.27 -11.99
N GLY A 188 -46.02 20.35 -11.76
CA GLY A 188 -45.98 19.46 -10.59
C GLY A 188 -45.89 18.01 -11.02
N LEU A 189 -44.68 17.44 -11.09
CA LEU A 189 -44.46 15.99 -10.98
C LEU A 189 -43.10 15.74 -10.27
N THR A 190 -43.24 15.19 -9.08
CA THR A 190 -42.22 14.69 -8.16
C THR A 190 -41.32 13.63 -8.81
N PRO A 191 -39.99 13.63 -8.57
CA PRO A 191 -39.19 12.41 -8.67
C PRO A 191 -39.05 11.79 -7.27
N GLU A 192 -39.64 10.60 -7.09
CA GLU A 192 -39.27 9.68 -6.01
C GLU A 192 -37.77 9.27 -6.16
N PRO A 193 -36.99 9.22 -5.07
CA PRO A 193 -35.65 8.65 -5.12
C PRO A 193 -35.75 7.13 -4.99
N GLN A 194 -35.69 6.41 -6.11
CA GLN A 194 -35.46 4.96 -6.08
C GLN A 194 -34.04 4.70 -5.59
N ALA A 195 -33.95 4.26 -4.34
CA ALA A 195 -32.76 3.68 -3.74
C ALA A 195 -32.49 2.31 -4.39
N GLU A 196 -31.79 2.29 -5.51
CA GLU A 196 -31.33 1.06 -6.14
C GLU A 196 -30.10 0.54 -5.39
N ASN A 197 -30.32 -0.51 -4.60
CA ASN A 197 -29.29 -1.19 -3.81
C ASN A 197 -28.43 -2.07 -4.75
N PRO A 198 -27.11 -1.85 -4.93
CA PRO A 198 -26.33 -2.67 -5.85
C PRO A 198 -25.97 -4.01 -5.20
N LYS A 199 -26.41 -5.12 -5.82
CA LYS A 199 -26.05 -6.48 -5.41
C LYS A 199 -24.52 -6.67 -5.51
N PRO A 200 -23.80 -6.99 -4.41
CA PRO A 200 -22.34 -6.94 -4.34
C PRO A 200 -21.62 -7.93 -5.28
N HIS A 201 -22.28 -9.01 -5.69
CA HIS A 201 -21.67 -10.08 -6.50
C HIS A 201 -21.31 -9.65 -7.93
N HIS A 202 -22.12 -8.78 -8.55
CA HIS A 202 -21.83 -8.26 -9.90
C HIS A 202 -20.70 -7.23 -9.88
N HIS A 203 -20.48 -6.57 -8.75
CA HIS A 203 -19.44 -5.56 -8.60
C HIS A 203 -18.05 -6.21 -8.56
N VAL A 204 -17.84 -7.24 -7.73
CA VAL A 204 -16.55 -7.93 -7.62
C VAL A 204 -16.14 -8.59 -8.94
N LEU A 205 -17.08 -9.25 -9.62
CA LEU A 205 -16.81 -9.85 -10.92
C LEU A 205 -16.42 -8.80 -11.96
N ARG A 206 -17.08 -7.63 -11.95
CA ARG A 206 -16.75 -6.52 -12.84
C ARG A 206 -15.34 -5.98 -12.57
N VAL A 207 -14.96 -5.83 -11.30
CA VAL A 207 -13.60 -5.41 -10.89
C VAL A 207 -12.56 -6.43 -11.35
N LEU A 208 -12.81 -7.73 -11.17
CA LEU A 208 -11.91 -8.79 -11.63
C LEU A 208 -11.73 -8.79 -13.15
N VAL A 209 -12.82 -8.60 -13.90
CA VAL A 209 -12.77 -8.49 -15.37
C VAL A 209 -12.00 -7.24 -15.80
N GLN A 210 -12.21 -6.11 -15.11
CA GLN A 210 -11.47 -4.88 -15.40
C GLN A 210 -9.98 -5.04 -15.11
N LEU A 211 -9.63 -5.58 -13.94
CA LEU A 211 -8.24 -5.89 -13.56
C LEU A 211 -7.57 -6.82 -14.59
N SER A 212 -8.29 -7.82 -15.10
CA SER A 212 -7.77 -8.74 -16.12
C SER A 212 -7.49 -8.03 -17.45
N LYS A 213 -8.33 -7.06 -17.84
CA LYS A 213 -8.10 -6.23 -19.03
C LYS A 213 -6.90 -5.31 -18.83
N ASP A 214 -6.84 -4.62 -17.69
CA ASP A 214 -5.74 -3.71 -17.38
C ASP A 214 -4.40 -4.46 -17.30
N LEU A 215 -4.38 -5.66 -16.70
CA LEU A 215 -3.21 -6.55 -16.70
C LEU A 215 -2.78 -6.90 -18.13
N ARG A 216 -3.73 -7.31 -18.99
CA ARG A 216 -3.44 -7.64 -20.39
C ARG A 216 -2.85 -6.45 -21.13
N ASP A 217 -3.40 -5.26 -20.94
CA ASP A 217 -2.96 -4.05 -21.63
C ASP A 217 -1.58 -3.60 -21.11
N CYS A 218 -1.35 -3.64 -19.79
CA CYS A 218 -0.05 -3.34 -19.19
C CYS A 218 1.05 -4.29 -19.69
N TYR A 219 0.79 -5.60 -19.71
CA TYR A 219 1.78 -6.59 -20.15
C TYR A 219 1.88 -6.73 -21.68
N SER A 220 1.02 -6.07 -22.45
CA SER A 220 1.20 -5.93 -23.90
C SER A 220 2.41 -5.08 -24.26
N SER A 221 2.86 -4.20 -23.35
CA SER A 221 4.13 -3.48 -23.50
C SER A 221 5.32 -4.36 -23.15
N ARG A 222 6.11 -4.73 -24.16
CA ARG A 222 7.34 -5.54 -23.98
C ARG A 222 8.29 -4.93 -22.94
N LYS A 223 8.39 -3.60 -22.89
CA LYS A 223 9.24 -2.90 -21.92
C LYS A 223 8.76 -3.16 -20.49
N LEU A 224 7.46 -3.01 -20.21
CA LEU A 224 6.90 -3.27 -18.88
C LEU A 224 7.02 -4.74 -18.48
N LEU A 225 6.86 -5.66 -19.43
CA LEU A 225 7.03 -7.09 -19.19
C LEU A 225 8.47 -7.42 -18.77
N TYR A 226 9.48 -6.93 -19.49
CA TYR A 226 10.89 -7.15 -19.13
C TYR A 226 11.23 -6.56 -17.75
N TRP A 227 10.78 -5.33 -17.46
CA TRP A 227 11.01 -4.71 -16.16
C TRP A 227 10.31 -5.46 -15.02
N SER A 228 9.09 -5.96 -15.25
CA SER A 228 8.37 -6.76 -14.26
C SER A 228 9.04 -8.10 -14.01
N LEU A 229 9.50 -8.78 -15.06
CA LEU A 229 10.20 -10.06 -14.94
C LEU A 229 11.53 -9.90 -14.21
N TRP A 230 12.31 -8.87 -14.55
CA TRP A 230 13.53 -8.52 -13.84
C TRP A 230 13.26 -8.26 -12.36
N TRP A 231 12.24 -7.46 -12.04
CA TRP A 231 11.90 -7.13 -10.67
C TRP A 231 11.44 -8.36 -9.87
N ALA A 232 10.64 -9.24 -10.49
CA ALA A 232 10.21 -10.50 -9.88
C ALA A 232 11.40 -11.43 -9.58
N LEU A 233 12.31 -11.61 -10.55
CA LEU A 233 13.50 -12.45 -10.36
C LEU A 233 14.45 -11.87 -9.30
N ALA A 234 14.71 -10.56 -9.34
CA ALA A 234 15.55 -9.89 -8.35
C ALA A 234 14.96 -9.98 -6.94
N THR A 235 13.65 -9.75 -6.80
CA THR A 235 12.96 -9.85 -5.51
C THR A 235 12.94 -11.28 -4.98
N ALA A 236 12.75 -12.27 -5.85
CA ALA A 236 12.83 -13.68 -5.47
C ALA A 236 14.24 -14.05 -4.98
N GLY A 237 15.28 -13.63 -5.70
CA GLY A 237 16.67 -13.84 -5.30
C GLY A 237 17.01 -13.16 -3.97
N PHE A 238 16.58 -11.91 -3.80
CA PHE A 238 16.77 -11.17 -2.55
C PHE A 238 16.09 -11.86 -1.36
N ASN A 239 14.81 -12.24 -1.51
CA ASN A 239 14.08 -12.95 -0.47
C ASN A 239 14.71 -14.31 -0.13
N GLN A 240 15.27 -15.01 -1.12
CA GLN A 240 15.99 -16.25 -0.89
C GLN A 240 17.26 -16.02 -0.06
N VAL A 241 18.03 -14.98 -0.36
CA VAL A 241 19.22 -14.65 0.45
C VAL A 241 18.79 -14.29 1.87
N LEU A 242 17.84 -13.37 2.05
CA LEU A 242 17.41 -12.92 3.38
C LEU A 242 16.91 -14.06 4.27
N ASN A 243 16.08 -14.97 3.74
CA ASN A 243 15.53 -16.05 4.56
C ASN A 243 16.60 -17.04 5.02
N TYR A 244 17.59 -17.34 4.16
CA TYR A 244 18.52 -18.44 4.43
C TYR A 244 19.90 -17.98 4.93
N ILE A 245 20.26 -16.70 4.83
CA ILE A 245 21.59 -16.22 5.23
C ILE A 245 21.83 -16.36 6.74
N GLN A 246 20.84 -16.04 7.57
CA GLN A 246 20.91 -16.16 9.02
C GLN A 246 21.08 -17.63 9.45
N VAL A 247 20.35 -18.55 8.80
CA VAL A 247 20.46 -20.00 9.05
C VAL A 247 21.83 -20.52 8.61
N LEU A 248 22.36 -20.02 7.50
CA LEU A 248 23.69 -20.40 7.01
C LEU A 248 24.80 -19.92 7.95
N TRP A 249 24.67 -18.73 8.53
CA TRP A 249 25.60 -18.23 9.53
C TRP A 249 25.61 -19.09 10.79
N ASP A 250 24.43 -19.45 11.32
CA ASP A 250 24.34 -20.32 12.50
C ASP A 250 24.90 -21.72 12.23
N PHE A 251 24.71 -22.27 11.02
CA PHE A 251 25.32 -23.55 10.64
C PHE A 251 26.86 -23.49 10.60
N LYS A 252 27.45 -22.37 10.17
CA LYS A 252 28.91 -22.20 10.09
C LYS A 252 29.56 -21.81 11.41
N ALA A 253 28.90 -20.97 12.19
CA ALA A 253 29.35 -20.47 13.48
C ALA A 253 28.15 -20.46 14.44
N PRO A 254 27.94 -21.56 15.19
CA PRO A 254 26.79 -21.68 16.08
C PRO A 254 26.75 -20.52 17.06
N SER A 255 25.58 -19.89 17.16
CA SER A 255 25.30 -18.76 18.05
C SER A 255 25.59 -19.03 19.54
N HIS A 256 25.72 -20.31 19.92
CA HIS A 256 26.05 -20.74 21.28
C HIS A 256 27.55 -20.73 21.61
N SER A 257 28.45 -20.66 20.62
CA SER A 257 29.91 -20.81 20.82
C SER A 257 30.75 -19.59 20.39
N SER A 258 30.15 -18.62 19.72
CA SER A 258 30.85 -17.46 19.13
C SER A 258 30.06 -16.18 19.35
N ALA A 259 30.74 -15.05 19.52
CA ALA A 259 30.09 -13.74 19.57
C ALA A 259 29.39 -13.44 18.23
N VAL A 260 28.07 -13.23 18.27
CA VAL A 260 27.22 -13.02 17.09
C VAL A 260 27.14 -11.53 16.75
N TYR A 261 27.54 -11.16 15.53
CA TYR A 261 27.57 -9.77 15.03
C TYR A 261 26.65 -9.55 13.82
N ASN A 262 25.59 -10.34 13.71
CA ASN A 262 24.71 -10.33 12.52
C ASN A 262 24.10 -8.93 12.27
N GLY A 263 23.75 -8.19 13.33
CA GLY A 263 23.24 -6.84 13.20
C GLY A 263 24.28 -5.83 12.69
N ALA A 264 25.56 -6.00 13.04
CA ALA A 264 26.62 -5.16 12.49
C ALA A 264 26.84 -5.42 10.98
N VAL A 265 26.79 -6.68 10.56
CA VAL A 265 26.91 -7.06 9.15
C VAL A 265 25.75 -6.51 8.33
N GLU A 266 24.52 -6.63 8.85
CA GLU A 266 23.33 -6.06 8.21
C GLU A 266 23.38 -4.53 8.12
N ALA A 267 23.87 -3.85 9.16
CA ALA A 267 24.02 -2.40 9.14
C ALA A 267 25.00 -1.91 8.07
N ILE A 268 26.08 -2.65 7.81
CA ILE A 268 27.08 -2.32 6.77
C ILE A 268 26.53 -2.64 5.37
N ALA A 269 25.69 -3.66 5.25
CA ALA A 269 25.09 -4.09 3.99
C ALA A 269 23.89 -3.24 3.53
N THR A 270 23.36 -2.37 4.42
CA THR A 270 22.22 -1.47 4.17
C THR A 270 22.68 -0.14 3.61
#